data_AF-A0A4Q4U9M8-F1
#
_entry.id   AF-A0A4Q4U9M8-F1
#
_cell.length_a   1.000
_cell.length_b   1.000
_cell.length_c   1.000
_cell.angle_alpha   90.00
_cell.angle_beta   90.00
_cell.angle_gamma   90.00
#
_symmetry.space_group_name_H-M   'P 1'
#
loop_
_entity.id
_entity.type
_entity.pdbx_description
1 polymer ?
#
loop_
_entity_poly.entity_id
_entity_poly.type
_entity_poly.pdbx_seq_one_letter_code
_entity_poly.pdbx_strand_id
1 'polypeptide(L)'
;MAPSATATTTETVARSKTPEVTHLGACKVLTPSRYSNGTEEAKTGLKAAKHYGHEKDADTSFKDLLLEGVEVTHLTPTMGTDVRGVQLSSLSNTGKDRLTRFVAERKAVPFRSQDCADLPIQEALDYARYSGRHHIHPMSGSPEGYPEVCLAHHREGDRSHETFFDTRTSSVAWQSDVSYEEQPPGSTFLHVLDKPETGGNTLFGDAADAYNRLSPLYQERLHGLKASRSGIE
;
A
#
# COMPACT_ATOMS: atom_id res chain seq x y z
N MET A 1 31.96 -43.32 -20.46
CA MET A 1 32.37 -42.36 -19.41
C MET A 1 31.11 -41.81 -18.78
N ALA A 2 30.79 -42.25 -17.57
CA ALA A 2 29.70 -41.71 -16.75
C ALA A 2 30.24 -40.54 -15.90
N PRO A 3 29.48 -39.47 -15.67
CA PRO A 3 29.78 -38.53 -14.61
C PRO A 3 29.00 -38.89 -13.33
N SER A 4 29.73 -38.70 -12.23
CA SER A 4 29.45 -39.04 -10.84
C SER A 4 28.19 -38.35 -10.29
N ALA A 5 27.43 -39.08 -9.48
CA ALA A 5 26.37 -38.53 -8.64
C ALA A 5 27.01 -37.79 -7.45
N THR A 6 26.64 -36.52 -7.26
CA THR A 6 26.94 -35.76 -6.04
C THR A 6 25.66 -35.72 -5.21
N ALA A 7 25.70 -36.30 -4.02
CA ALA A 7 24.58 -36.30 -3.08
C ALA A 7 24.30 -34.88 -2.58
N THR A 8 23.07 -34.39 -2.75
CA THR A 8 22.59 -33.17 -2.12
C THR A 8 21.96 -33.52 -0.78
N THR A 9 22.61 -33.14 0.30
CA THR A 9 22.06 -33.21 1.66
C THR A 9 20.96 -32.15 1.80
N THR A 10 19.73 -32.55 2.04
CA THR A 10 18.63 -31.65 2.38
C THR A 10 18.68 -31.37 3.89
N GLU A 11 19.15 -30.19 4.28
CA GLU A 11 18.93 -29.69 5.63
C GLU A 11 17.47 -29.24 5.77
N THR A 12 16.74 -29.90 6.66
CA THR A 12 15.39 -29.49 7.05
C THR A 12 15.53 -28.34 8.04
N VAL A 13 15.35 -27.10 7.57
CA VAL A 13 15.31 -25.93 8.45
C VAL A 13 14.03 -26.01 9.29
N ALA A 14 14.21 -25.99 10.61
CA ALA A 14 13.11 -26.05 11.57
C ALA A 14 12.14 -24.87 11.35
N ARG A 15 10.84 -25.18 11.40
CA ARG A 15 9.72 -24.22 11.39
C ARG A 15 10.02 -23.04 12.32
N SER A 16 10.22 -21.86 11.75
CA SER A 16 10.23 -20.60 12.50
C SER A 16 8.88 -20.46 13.20
N LYS A 17 8.92 -20.15 14.50
CA LYS A 17 7.73 -19.94 15.33
C LYS A 17 6.83 -18.87 14.71
N THR A 18 5.53 -19.16 14.64
CA THR A 18 4.49 -18.18 14.33
C THR A 18 4.65 -16.98 15.27
N PRO A 19 4.75 -15.73 14.76
CA PRO A 19 4.70 -14.57 15.64
C PRO A 19 3.31 -14.52 16.29
N GLU A 20 3.27 -14.51 17.63
CA GLU A 20 2.04 -14.19 18.36
C GLU A 20 1.75 -12.70 18.12
N VAL A 21 0.77 -12.41 17.27
CA VAL A 21 0.21 -11.06 17.13
C VAL A 21 -0.61 -10.78 18.39
N THR A 22 -0.01 -10.12 19.38
CA THR A 22 -0.59 -9.97 20.73
C THR A 22 -1.69 -8.91 20.84
N HIS A 23 -1.97 -8.12 19.79
CA HIS A 23 -2.79 -6.90 19.94
C HIS A 23 -3.89 -6.64 18.90
N LEU A 24 -4.15 -7.55 17.95
CA LEU A 24 -5.33 -7.39 17.08
C LEU A 24 -6.56 -8.00 17.77
N GLY A 25 -7.33 -7.14 18.44
CA GLY A 25 -8.66 -7.46 18.94
C GLY A 25 -9.60 -7.96 17.82
N ALA A 26 -10.78 -8.44 18.22
CA ALA A 26 -11.75 -9.02 17.30
C ALA A 26 -12.04 -8.10 16.10
N CYS A 27 -11.77 -8.59 14.88
CA CYS A 27 -12.10 -7.88 13.65
C CYS A 27 -13.61 -7.93 13.44
N LYS A 28 -14.26 -6.76 13.40
CA LYS A 28 -15.67 -6.68 13.01
C LYS A 28 -15.73 -6.57 11.49
N VAL A 29 -16.32 -7.57 10.84
CA VAL A 29 -16.74 -7.43 9.43
C VAL A 29 -17.83 -6.37 9.43
N LEU A 30 -17.48 -5.15 9.00
CA LEU A 30 -18.48 -4.12 8.75
C LEU A 30 -19.31 -4.58 7.54
N THR A 31 -20.63 -4.58 7.69
CA THR A 31 -21.56 -4.91 6.61
C THR A 31 -21.22 -4.10 5.34
N PRO A 32 -21.18 -4.73 4.15
CA PRO A 32 -20.82 -4.05 2.91
C PRO A 32 -21.99 -3.20 2.44
N SER A 33 -22.20 -2.04 3.07
CA SER A 33 -23.13 -1.01 2.59
C SER A 33 -23.02 0.25 3.43
N ARG A 34 -22.11 1.17 3.07
CA ARG A 34 -22.39 2.61 3.27
C ARG A 34 -23.03 3.24 2.04
N TYR A 35 -23.06 2.52 0.92
CA TYR A 35 -23.77 2.89 -0.29
C TYR A 35 -25.02 2.01 -0.44
N SER A 36 -25.92 2.04 0.53
CA SER A 36 -27.29 1.54 0.31
C SER A 36 -28.05 2.55 -0.54
N ASN A 37 -28.93 2.08 -1.43
CA ASN A 37 -29.87 2.85 -2.26
C ASN A 37 -30.92 3.65 -1.45
N GLY A 38 -30.48 4.37 -0.41
CA GLY A 38 -31.28 5.33 0.34
C GLY A 38 -31.21 6.69 -0.33
N THR A 39 -32.31 7.43 -0.23
CA THR A 39 -32.51 8.82 -0.64
C THR A 39 -31.25 9.68 -0.53
N GLU A 40 -31.06 10.62 -1.48
CA GLU A 40 -29.87 11.48 -1.61
C GLU A 40 -29.39 12.16 -0.31
N GLU A 41 -30.24 12.24 0.72
CA GLU A 41 -29.93 12.78 2.05
C GLU A 41 -28.95 11.92 2.87
N ALA A 42 -28.73 10.64 2.54
CA ALA A 42 -27.69 9.82 3.17
C ALA A 42 -26.31 9.96 2.49
N LYS A 43 -26.23 10.71 1.39
CA LYS A 43 -24.95 11.24 0.88
C LYS A 43 -24.54 12.42 1.77
N THR A 44 -24.19 12.18 3.03
CA THR A 44 -23.21 13.08 3.66
C THR A 44 -21.89 12.81 2.95
N GLY A 45 -21.79 13.33 1.72
CA GLY A 45 -20.64 13.20 0.85
C GLY A 45 -19.41 13.60 1.65
N LEU A 46 -18.34 12.82 1.49
CA LEU A 46 -17.03 13.18 2.01
C LEU A 46 -16.77 14.62 1.60
N LYS A 47 -16.88 15.54 2.56
CA LYS A 47 -16.68 16.96 2.28
C LYS A 47 -15.26 17.11 1.78
N ALA A 48 -15.09 17.85 0.69
CA ALA A 48 -13.78 18.15 0.16
C ALA A 48 -12.87 18.68 1.28
N ALA A 49 -11.83 17.91 1.60
CA ALA A 49 -10.86 18.28 2.62
C ALA A 49 -9.75 19.09 1.95
N LYS A 50 -9.30 20.15 2.63
CA LYS A 50 -8.04 20.80 2.27
C LYS A 50 -6.91 19.88 2.67
N HIS A 51 -6.05 19.53 1.72
CA HIS A 51 -4.85 18.75 1.97
C HIS A 51 -3.63 19.66 1.78
N TYR A 52 -2.71 19.61 2.74
CA TYR A 52 -1.41 20.24 2.66
C TYR A 52 -0.37 19.15 2.44
N GLY A 53 0.39 19.29 1.35
CA GLY A 53 1.41 18.32 0.97
C GLY A 53 2.75 18.67 1.61
N HIS A 54 3.14 17.88 2.62
CA HIS A 54 4.38 18.02 3.39
C HIS A 54 5.64 17.77 2.54
N GLU A 55 5.50 17.11 1.39
CA GLU A 55 6.60 16.94 0.43
C GLU A 55 7.18 18.26 -0.08
N LYS A 56 6.41 19.35 -0.01
CA LYS A 56 6.83 20.69 -0.45
C LYS A 56 7.83 21.34 0.50
N ASP A 57 7.84 20.94 1.76
CA ASP A 57 8.71 21.50 2.80
C ASP A 57 10.06 20.78 2.88
N ALA A 58 10.17 19.61 2.23
CA ALA A 58 11.39 18.81 2.22
C ALA A 58 12.45 19.37 1.27
N ASP A 59 13.69 19.42 1.77
CA ASP A 59 14.87 19.52 0.91
C ASP A 59 15.16 18.22 0.15
N THR A 60 16.03 18.33 -0.86
CA THR A 60 16.43 17.21 -1.74
C THR A 60 17.55 16.36 -1.18
N SER A 61 18.05 16.65 0.02
CA SER A 61 19.27 16.03 0.54
C SER A 61 19.03 14.70 1.25
N PHE A 62 17.77 14.33 1.53
CA PHE A 62 17.31 13.07 2.15
C PHE A 62 18.15 12.58 3.34
N LYS A 63 18.85 13.48 4.04
CA LYS A 63 19.90 13.13 5.01
C LYS A 63 19.40 12.34 6.21
N ASP A 64 18.16 12.56 6.66
CA ASP A 64 17.57 11.81 7.77
C ASP A 64 17.12 10.39 7.36
N LEU A 65 16.91 10.18 6.06
CA LEU A 65 16.40 8.92 5.52
C LEU A 65 17.53 8.04 5.01
N LEU A 66 18.55 8.64 4.40
CA LEU A 66 19.66 7.99 3.72
C LEU A 66 20.99 8.25 4.46
N LEU A 67 20.98 7.93 5.77
CA LEU A 67 22.15 8.04 6.64
C LEU A 67 23.24 7.02 6.26
N GLU A 68 24.44 7.23 6.81
CA GLU A 68 25.52 6.25 6.70
C GLU A 68 25.08 4.92 7.34
N GLY A 69 25.16 3.83 6.57
CA GLY A 69 24.67 2.50 6.97
C GLY A 69 23.25 2.14 6.50
N VAL A 70 22.51 3.07 5.89
CA VAL A 70 21.24 2.77 5.22
C VAL A 70 21.52 2.15 3.84
N GLU A 71 20.97 0.97 3.57
CA GLU A 71 21.05 0.33 2.27
C GLU A 71 19.89 0.79 1.38
N VAL A 72 20.21 1.26 0.18
CA VAL A 72 19.24 1.75 -0.80
C VAL A 72 19.45 1.02 -2.11
N THR A 73 18.40 0.34 -2.60
CA THR A 73 18.41 -0.33 -3.90
C THR A 73 17.26 0.17 -4.75
N HIS A 74 17.58 0.89 -5.84
CA HIS A 74 16.57 1.26 -6.84
C HIS A 74 16.15 0.03 -7.63
N LEU A 75 14.87 -0.32 -7.56
CA LEU A 75 14.32 -1.52 -8.19
C LEU A 75 14.14 -1.32 -9.70
N THR A 76 13.77 -0.10 -10.11
CA THR A 76 13.68 0.29 -11.52
C THR A 76 14.23 1.70 -11.72
N PRO A 77 14.49 2.15 -12.96
CA PRO A 77 15.01 3.50 -13.21
C PRO A 77 14.10 4.62 -12.68
N THR A 78 12.78 4.52 -12.88
CA THR A 78 11.84 5.64 -12.65
C THR A 78 11.01 5.53 -11.37
N MET A 79 10.89 4.33 -10.80
CA MET A 79 10.12 4.08 -9.57
C MET A 79 10.71 2.90 -8.76
N GLY A 80 10.22 2.69 -7.54
CA GLY A 80 10.60 1.53 -6.75
C GLY A 80 11.97 1.74 -6.10
N THR A 81 12.00 1.83 -4.77
CA THR A 81 13.26 1.81 -4.03
C THR A 81 13.12 0.96 -2.76
N ASP A 82 13.91 -0.10 -2.65
CA ASP A 82 14.03 -0.89 -1.43
C ASP A 82 14.99 -0.20 -0.47
N VAL A 83 14.56 0.05 0.76
CA VAL A 83 15.34 0.73 1.80
C VAL A 83 15.44 -0.14 3.05
N ARG A 84 16.67 -0.30 3.57
CA ARG A 84 16.95 -1.03 4.81
C ARG A 84 17.83 -0.23 5.76
N GLY A 85 17.69 -0.46 7.07
CA GLY A 85 18.53 0.18 8.08
C GLY A 85 17.98 1.51 8.62
N VAL A 86 16.73 1.86 8.31
CA VAL A 86 16.03 3.02 8.87
C VAL A 86 14.72 2.59 9.51
N GLN A 87 14.37 3.14 10.69
CA GLN A 87 13.07 2.95 11.32
C GLN A 87 12.20 4.18 11.09
N LEU A 88 11.06 3.99 10.42
CA LEU A 88 10.14 5.07 10.10
C LEU A 88 9.58 5.74 11.36
N SER A 89 9.31 4.96 12.41
CA SER A 89 8.83 5.40 13.73
C SER A 89 9.75 6.45 14.39
N SER A 90 11.05 6.38 14.12
CA SER A 90 12.06 7.26 14.71
C SER A 90 12.24 8.60 14.01
N LEU A 91 11.58 8.80 12.85
CA LEU A 91 11.76 10.00 12.05
C LEU A 91 11.16 11.24 12.73
N SER A 92 11.96 12.31 12.75
CA SER A 92 11.49 13.66 13.08
C SER A 92 10.49 14.16 12.04
N ASN A 93 9.80 15.27 12.31
CA ASN A 93 8.88 15.88 11.34
C ASN A 93 9.60 16.25 10.02
N THR A 94 10.81 16.80 10.09
CA THR A 94 11.64 17.05 8.89
C THR A 94 12.00 15.76 8.15
N GLY A 95 12.27 14.67 8.89
CA GLY A 95 12.47 13.36 8.30
C GLY A 95 11.22 12.83 7.60
N LYS A 96 10.03 13.06 8.16
CA LYS A 96 8.74 12.70 7.56
C LYS A 96 8.40 13.53 6.33
N ASP A 97 8.74 14.82 6.29
CA ASP A 97 8.62 15.64 5.09
C ASP A 97 9.46 15.04 3.96
N ARG A 98 10.73 14.70 4.27
CA ARG A 98 11.67 14.08 3.32
C ARG A 98 11.23 12.70 2.87
N LEU A 99 10.66 11.90 3.78
CA LEU A 99 10.03 10.62 3.44
C LEU A 99 8.88 10.81 2.45
N THR A 100 7.97 11.76 2.73
CA THR A 100 6.81 12.03 1.86
C THR A 100 7.27 12.46 0.46
N ARG A 101 8.30 13.32 0.38
CA ARG A 101 8.93 13.68 -0.89
C ARG A 101 9.60 12.50 -1.60
N PHE A 102 10.36 11.68 -0.87
CA PHE A 102 11.05 10.53 -1.44
C PHE A 102 10.04 9.52 -2.03
N VAL A 103 8.93 9.29 -1.33
CA VAL A 103 7.83 8.45 -1.81
C VAL A 103 7.15 9.08 -3.03
N ALA A 104 6.92 10.40 -3.06
CA ALA A 104 6.37 11.06 -4.26
C ALA A 104 7.30 10.91 -5.47
N GLU A 105 8.61 11.01 -5.28
CA GLU A 105 9.61 10.87 -6.34
C GLU A 105 9.81 9.41 -6.80
N ARG A 106 9.67 8.43 -5.89
CA ARG A 106 9.93 7.00 -6.17
C ARG A 106 8.68 6.13 -6.27
N LYS A 107 7.50 6.67 -5.98
CA LYS A 107 6.14 6.12 -6.14
C LYS A 107 5.82 4.94 -5.22
N ALA A 108 6.71 3.95 -5.16
CA ALA A 108 6.63 2.80 -4.26
C ALA A 108 7.98 2.61 -3.55
N VAL A 109 8.00 2.66 -2.23
CA VAL A 109 9.23 2.57 -1.43
C VAL A 109 9.02 1.57 -0.29
N PRO A 110 9.33 0.27 -0.49
CA PRO A 110 9.31 -0.70 0.61
C PRO A 110 10.45 -0.45 1.59
N PHE A 111 10.10 -0.30 2.87
CA PHE A 111 11.03 -0.26 3.99
C PHE A 111 11.04 -1.63 4.68
N ARG A 112 12.23 -2.19 4.91
CA ARG A 112 12.38 -3.52 5.52
C ARG A 112 12.53 -3.45 7.03
N SER A 113 12.08 -4.50 7.71
CA SER A 113 12.26 -4.71 9.15
C SER A 113 11.77 -3.52 10.00
N GLN A 114 10.55 -3.05 9.73
CA GLN A 114 9.94 -1.93 10.46
C GLN A 114 9.25 -2.42 11.73
N ASP A 115 9.38 -1.65 12.81
CA ASP A 115 8.71 -1.85 14.11
C ASP A 115 7.23 -1.42 14.11
N CYS A 116 6.73 -0.88 13.00
CA CYS A 116 5.42 -0.25 12.96
C CYS A 116 4.24 -1.20 13.27
N ALA A 117 4.41 -2.52 13.09
CA ALA A 117 3.40 -3.51 13.49
C ALA A 117 3.33 -3.72 15.01
N ASP A 118 4.41 -3.41 15.73
CA ASP A 118 4.49 -3.58 17.18
C ASP A 118 3.98 -2.35 17.93
N LEU A 119 3.78 -1.22 17.22
CA LEU A 119 3.22 0.00 17.78
C LEU A 119 1.73 -0.16 18.09
N PRO A 120 1.21 0.49 19.14
CA PRO A 120 -0.23 0.65 19.32
C PRO A 120 -0.87 1.25 18.07
N ILE A 121 -2.06 0.75 17.67
CA ILE A 121 -2.74 1.19 16.44
C ILE A 121 -2.90 2.72 16.40
N GLN A 122 -3.20 3.34 17.55
CA GLN A 122 -3.32 4.78 17.63
C GLN A 122 -2.02 5.52 17.28
N GLU A 123 -0.86 5.02 17.71
CA GLU A 123 0.43 5.63 17.40
C GLU A 123 0.78 5.48 15.92
N ALA A 124 0.49 4.32 15.32
CA ALA A 124 0.63 4.12 13.88
C ALA A 124 -0.28 5.06 13.08
N LEU A 125 -1.52 5.27 13.55
CA LEU A 125 -2.44 6.24 12.95
C LEU A 125 -1.94 7.68 13.11
N ASP A 126 -1.43 8.06 14.28
CA ASP A 126 -0.90 9.40 14.51
C ASP A 126 0.36 9.67 13.69
N TYR A 127 1.18 8.65 13.48
CA TYR A 127 2.31 8.70 12.56
C TYR A 127 1.84 8.98 11.13
N ALA A 128 0.95 8.14 10.59
CA ALA A 128 0.47 8.27 9.21
C ALA A 128 -0.35 9.55 8.98
N ARG A 129 -1.00 10.07 10.05
CA ARG A 129 -1.77 11.33 10.01
C ARG A 129 -0.90 12.54 9.64
N TYR A 130 0.41 12.46 9.87
CA TYR A 130 1.35 13.50 9.47
C TYR A 130 1.31 13.75 7.96
N SER A 131 1.21 12.69 7.14
CA SER A 131 1.14 12.80 5.69
C SER A 131 -0.26 13.16 5.17
N GLY A 132 -1.27 13.27 6.03
CA GLY A 132 -2.61 13.70 5.65
C GLY A 132 -3.74 13.10 6.48
N ARG A 133 -4.97 13.51 6.18
CA ARG A 133 -6.16 12.94 6.80
C ARG A 133 -6.34 11.49 6.35
N HIS A 134 -6.64 10.61 7.30
CA HIS A 134 -7.01 9.23 7.00
C HIS A 134 -8.29 9.13 6.17
N HIS A 135 -8.23 8.29 5.15
CA HIS A 135 -9.40 7.81 4.43
C HIS A 135 -10.00 6.62 5.20
N ILE A 136 -11.34 6.56 5.27
CA ILE A 136 -12.03 5.41 5.86
C ILE A 136 -12.50 4.55 4.69
N HIS A 137 -11.82 3.42 4.51
CA HIS A 137 -12.04 2.58 3.34
C HIS A 137 -13.43 1.91 3.39
N PRO A 138 -14.25 1.98 2.32
CA PRO A 138 -15.65 1.57 2.40
C PRO A 138 -15.88 0.05 2.26
N MET A 139 -14.88 -0.71 1.80
CA MET A 139 -15.06 -2.11 1.37
C MET A 139 -14.47 -3.17 2.31
N SER A 140 -13.60 -2.78 3.23
CA SER A 140 -12.79 -3.71 4.04
C SER A 140 -13.18 -3.66 5.52
N GLY A 141 -12.89 -4.75 6.24
CA GLY A 141 -13.00 -4.76 7.69
C GLY A 141 -11.95 -3.85 8.33
N SER A 142 -12.27 -3.38 9.55
CA SER A 142 -11.37 -2.61 10.39
C SER A 142 -11.25 -3.24 11.77
N PRO A 143 -10.12 -3.07 12.48
CA PRO A 143 -10.04 -3.36 13.90
C PRO A 143 -11.10 -2.60 14.70
N GLU A 144 -11.56 -3.18 15.80
CA GLU A 144 -12.53 -2.52 16.68
C GLU A 144 -11.97 -1.20 17.22
N GLY A 145 -12.76 -0.12 17.10
CA GLY A 145 -12.35 1.22 17.53
C GLY A 145 -11.47 1.99 16.54
N TYR A 146 -10.99 1.38 15.45
CA TYR A 146 -10.05 1.98 14.50
C TYR A 146 -10.54 1.91 13.05
N PRO A 147 -11.62 2.63 12.68
CA PRO A 147 -12.19 2.59 11.32
C PRO A 147 -11.26 3.11 10.23
N GLU A 148 -10.21 3.86 10.57
CA GLU A 148 -9.18 4.34 9.64
C GLU A 148 -8.25 3.23 9.14
N VAL A 149 -8.21 2.07 9.82
CA VAL A 149 -7.36 0.96 9.43
C VAL A 149 -8.13 0.01 8.53
N CYS A 150 -7.65 -0.13 7.29
CA CYS A 150 -8.15 -1.08 6.30
C CYS A 150 -7.39 -2.41 6.41
N LEU A 151 -8.09 -3.53 6.63
CA LEU A 151 -7.50 -4.86 6.63
C LEU A 151 -7.69 -5.54 5.26
N ALA A 152 -6.57 -5.83 4.60
CA ALA A 152 -6.52 -6.74 3.45
C ALA A 152 -6.10 -8.13 3.95
N HIS A 153 -7.07 -9.04 4.09
CA HIS A 153 -6.86 -10.36 4.67
C HIS A 153 -7.61 -11.44 3.90
N HIS A 154 -6.88 -12.51 3.55
CA HIS A 154 -7.45 -13.75 3.04
C HIS A 154 -7.34 -14.83 4.10
N ARG A 155 -8.49 -15.39 4.52
CA ARG A 155 -8.52 -16.40 5.57
C ARG A 155 -7.91 -17.70 5.08
N GLU A 156 -7.24 -18.44 5.97
CA GLU A 156 -6.86 -19.82 5.70
C GLU A 156 -8.08 -20.66 5.29
N GLY A 157 -7.96 -21.39 4.18
CA GLY A 157 -9.05 -22.16 3.59
C GLY A 157 -10.07 -21.35 2.79
N ASP A 158 -9.83 -20.06 2.53
CA ASP A 158 -10.65 -19.26 1.63
C ASP A 158 -10.57 -19.79 0.18
N ARG A 159 -11.71 -20.22 -0.35
CA ARG A 159 -11.88 -20.78 -1.70
C ARG A 159 -12.49 -19.79 -2.69
N SER A 160 -12.64 -18.52 -2.32
CA SER A 160 -13.16 -17.47 -3.22
C SER A 160 -12.38 -17.36 -4.54
N HIS A 161 -11.11 -17.76 -4.54
CA HIS A 161 -10.28 -17.83 -5.74
C HIS A 161 -10.85 -18.80 -6.79
N GLU A 162 -11.53 -19.89 -6.40
CA GLU A 162 -12.11 -20.86 -7.35
C GLU A 162 -13.17 -20.17 -8.22
N THR A 163 -14.11 -19.47 -7.59
CA THR A 163 -15.13 -18.69 -8.29
C THR A 163 -14.54 -17.52 -9.08
N PHE A 164 -13.47 -16.89 -8.57
CA PHE A 164 -12.77 -15.82 -9.29
C PHE A 164 -12.21 -16.31 -10.63
N PHE A 165 -11.64 -17.52 -10.66
CA PHE A 165 -11.04 -18.09 -11.87
C PHE A 165 -12.06 -18.74 -12.83
N ASP A 166 -13.34 -18.89 -12.45
CA ASP A 166 -14.39 -19.34 -13.37
C ASP A 166 -14.58 -18.37 -14.55
N THR A 167 -14.29 -17.08 -14.35
CA THR A 167 -14.48 -16.02 -15.37
C THR A 167 -13.20 -15.30 -15.78
N ARG A 168 -12.05 -15.64 -15.15
CA ARG A 168 -10.78 -14.93 -15.36
C ARG A 168 -9.64 -15.91 -15.50
N THR A 169 -8.69 -15.61 -16.38
CA THR A 169 -7.48 -16.41 -16.60
C THR A 169 -6.28 -15.95 -15.76
N SER A 170 -6.41 -14.81 -15.08
CA SER A 170 -5.34 -14.21 -14.26
C SER A 170 -5.94 -13.50 -13.06
N SER A 171 -5.23 -13.57 -11.92
CA SER A 171 -5.53 -12.78 -10.72
C SER A 171 -5.03 -11.34 -10.79
N VAL A 172 -4.26 -10.98 -11.81
CA VAL A 172 -3.72 -9.63 -11.96
C VAL A 172 -4.80 -8.67 -12.44
N ALA A 173 -5.12 -7.69 -11.60
CA ALA A 173 -5.96 -6.54 -11.94
C ALA A 173 -5.21 -5.25 -11.62
N TRP A 174 -5.11 -4.34 -12.59
CA TRP A 174 -4.48 -3.04 -12.40
C TRP A 174 -5.53 -2.01 -11.97
N GLN A 175 -5.28 -1.36 -10.84
CA GLN A 175 -6.16 -0.31 -10.33
C GLN A 175 -5.38 0.83 -9.68
N SER A 176 -6.09 1.94 -9.45
CA SER A 176 -5.75 2.96 -8.47
C SER A 176 -6.87 3.01 -7.45
N ASP A 177 -6.50 3.01 -6.17
CA ASP A 177 -7.43 2.85 -5.06
C ASP A 177 -8.50 3.95 -5.04
N VAL A 178 -9.75 3.53 -4.86
CA VAL A 178 -10.91 4.41 -4.61
C VAL A 178 -11.04 5.56 -5.64
N SER A 179 -10.65 5.30 -6.89
CA SER A 179 -10.70 6.30 -7.99
C SER A 179 -12.12 6.77 -8.37
N TYR A 180 -13.16 6.20 -7.76
CA TYR A 180 -14.56 6.62 -7.92
C TYR A 180 -14.99 7.73 -6.96
N GLU A 181 -14.20 8.03 -5.92
CA GLU A 181 -14.47 9.18 -5.05
C GLU A 181 -13.99 10.50 -5.66
N GLU A 182 -14.62 11.62 -5.30
CA GLU A 182 -14.22 12.95 -5.77
C GLU A 182 -12.80 13.34 -5.32
N GLN A 183 -12.38 12.87 -4.15
CA GLN A 183 -11.02 13.05 -3.62
C GLN A 183 -10.42 11.68 -3.25
N PRO A 184 -9.86 10.93 -4.23
CA PRO A 184 -9.22 9.65 -3.97
C PRO A 184 -8.02 9.78 -3.00
N PRO A 185 -7.62 8.69 -2.33
CA PRO A 185 -6.42 8.66 -1.50
C PRO A 185 -5.17 9.09 -2.28
N GLY A 186 -4.39 10.00 -1.70
CA GLY A 186 -3.14 10.49 -2.31
C GLY A 186 -1.92 9.60 -2.03
N SER A 187 -1.93 8.83 -0.94
CA SER A 187 -0.86 7.91 -0.56
C SER A 187 -1.40 6.81 0.34
N THR A 188 -0.80 5.63 0.27
CA THR A 188 -1.19 4.46 1.05
C THR A 188 0.01 3.96 1.85
N PHE A 189 -0.17 3.83 3.16
CA PHE A 189 0.75 3.10 4.02
C PHE A 189 0.26 1.65 4.10
N LEU A 190 1.09 0.71 3.65
CA LEU A 190 0.79 -0.71 3.69
C LEU A 190 1.83 -1.43 4.54
N HIS A 191 1.38 -2.17 5.55
CA HIS A 191 2.23 -3.01 6.39
C HIS A 191 1.81 -4.47 6.24
N VAL A 192 2.80 -5.36 6.11
CA VAL A 192 2.59 -6.79 5.98
C VAL A 192 2.64 -7.44 7.37
N LEU A 193 1.48 -7.86 7.89
CA LEU A 193 1.38 -8.50 9.20
C LEU A 193 1.65 -10.01 9.13
N ASP A 194 1.13 -10.65 8.10
CA ASP A 194 1.36 -12.05 7.80
C ASP A 194 1.43 -12.22 6.28
N LYS A 195 2.22 -13.18 5.82
CA LYS A 195 2.41 -13.47 4.40
C LYS A 195 2.71 -14.95 4.18
N PRO A 196 2.34 -15.51 3.02
CA PRO A 196 2.79 -16.84 2.66
C PRO A 196 4.31 -16.88 2.48
N GLU A 197 4.88 -18.08 2.55
CA GLU A 197 6.30 -18.31 2.26
C GLU A 197 6.64 -17.93 0.82
N THR A 198 5.72 -18.22 -0.11
CA THR A 198 5.85 -17.90 -1.54
C THR A 198 4.54 -17.34 -2.11
N GLY A 199 4.64 -16.50 -3.15
CA GLY A 199 3.47 -15.82 -3.74
C GLY A 199 3.01 -14.60 -2.95
N GLY A 200 1.89 -13.99 -3.37
CA GLY A 200 1.35 -12.78 -2.74
C GLY A 200 2.08 -11.48 -3.09
N ASN A 201 2.77 -11.44 -4.23
CA ASN A 201 3.49 -10.25 -4.66
C ASN A 201 2.53 -9.13 -5.07
N THR A 202 2.85 -7.89 -4.66
CA THR A 202 2.16 -6.68 -5.13
C THR A 202 2.97 -6.03 -6.25
N LEU A 203 2.32 -5.78 -7.38
CA LEU A 203 2.90 -5.10 -8.53
C LEU A 203 2.49 -3.62 -8.54
N PHE A 204 3.42 -2.74 -8.94
CA PHE A 204 3.17 -1.30 -9.07
C PHE A 204 3.49 -0.82 -10.49
N GLY A 205 2.76 0.19 -10.97
CA GLY A 205 2.88 0.77 -12.32
C GLY A 205 3.02 2.30 -12.25
N ASP A 206 3.88 2.89 -13.10
CA ASP A 206 4.13 4.34 -13.11
C ASP A 206 3.26 4.95 -14.21
N ALA A 207 2.08 5.40 -13.82
CA ALA A 207 1.16 6.03 -14.75
C ALA A 207 1.70 7.37 -15.30
N ALA A 208 2.55 8.07 -14.56
CA ALA A 208 3.16 9.32 -15.00
C ALA A 208 4.24 9.07 -16.05
N ASP A 209 5.14 8.10 -15.83
CA ASP A 209 6.13 7.71 -16.84
C ASP A 209 5.45 7.09 -18.08
N ALA A 210 4.41 6.27 -17.88
CA ALA A 210 3.62 5.73 -18.99
C ALA A 210 3.02 6.85 -19.86
N TYR A 211 2.49 7.90 -19.25
CA TYR A 211 1.98 9.08 -19.95
C TYR A 211 3.10 9.85 -20.68
N ASN A 212 4.23 10.07 -20.02
CA ASN A 212 5.37 10.80 -20.58
C ASN A 212 6.01 10.09 -21.79
N ARG A 213 5.85 8.77 -21.89
CA ARG A 213 6.31 7.96 -23.04
C ARG A 213 5.39 8.01 -24.26
N LEU A 214 4.17 8.53 -24.12
CA LEU A 214 3.28 8.74 -25.26
C LEU A 214 3.87 9.79 -26.21
N SER A 215 3.56 9.69 -27.50
CA SER A 215 3.94 10.75 -28.44
C SER A 215 3.22 12.06 -28.09
N PRO A 216 3.79 13.23 -28.40
CA PRO A 216 3.15 14.52 -28.10
C PRO A 216 1.72 14.63 -28.64
N LEU A 217 1.45 14.08 -29.84
CA LEU A 217 0.12 14.05 -30.43
C LEU A 217 -0.86 13.16 -29.64
N TYR A 218 -0.39 12.06 -29.05
CA TYR A 218 -1.26 11.23 -28.20
C TYR A 218 -1.53 11.90 -26.85
N GLN A 219 -0.54 12.57 -26.25
CA GLN A 219 -0.75 13.37 -25.03
C GLN A 219 -1.81 14.44 -25.27
N GLU A 220 -1.68 15.20 -26.37
CA GLU A 220 -2.66 16.22 -26.75
C GLU A 220 -4.07 15.64 -26.95
N ARG A 221 -4.19 14.48 -27.60
CA ARG A 221 -5.48 13.80 -27.78
C ARG A 221 -6.14 13.37 -26.47
N LEU A 222 -5.34 13.03 -25.46
CA LEU A 222 -5.86 12.63 -24.15
C LEU A 222 -6.25 13.83 -23.28
N HIS A 223 -5.68 15.02 -23.55
CA HIS A 223 -6.02 16.24 -22.83
C HIS A 223 -7.52 16.55 -22.97
N GLY A 224 -8.18 16.81 -21.83
CA GLY A 224 -9.60 17.16 -21.77
C GLY A 224 -10.57 15.97 -21.79
N LEU A 225 -10.09 14.74 -22.04
CA LEU A 225 -10.92 13.54 -21.88
C LEU A 225 -11.28 13.32 -20.41
N LYS A 226 -12.49 12.81 -20.19
CA LYS A 226 -13.01 12.44 -18.87
C LYS A 226 -13.43 10.98 -18.90
N ALA A 227 -13.21 10.29 -17.79
CA ALA A 227 -13.68 8.93 -17.59
C ALA A 227 -14.63 8.88 -16.39
N SER A 228 -15.73 8.15 -16.52
CA SER A 228 -16.58 7.81 -15.37
C SER A 228 -15.96 6.65 -14.60
N ARG A 229 -15.97 6.74 -13.28
CA ARG A 229 -15.53 5.69 -12.36
C ARG A 229 -16.69 5.36 -11.42
N SER A 230 -16.95 4.09 -11.20
CA SER A 230 -18.01 3.61 -10.30
C SER A 230 -17.40 2.69 -9.25
N GLY A 231 -17.86 2.80 -8.01
CA GLY A 231 -17.58 1.85 -6.93
C GLY A 231 -18.64 0.75 -6.80
N ILE A 232 -19.65 0.76 -7.69
CA ILE A 232 -20.72 -0.23 -7.78
C ILE A 232 -20.57 -0.93 -9.13
N GLU A 233 -20.42 -2.25 -9.10
CA GLU A 233 -20.59 -3.14 -10.27
C GLU A 233 -22.04 -3.60 -10.39
#